data_AF-A0A0G0MXT4-F1
#
_entry.id   AF-A0A0G0MXT4-F1
#
_cell.length_a   1.000
_cell.length_b   1.000
_cell.length_c   1.000
_cell.angle_alpha   90.00
_cell.angle_beta   90.00
_cell.angle_gamma   90.00
#
_symmetry.space_group_name_H-M   'P 1'
#
loop_
_entity.id
_entity.type
_entity.pdbx_description
1 polymer ?
#
loop_
_entity_poly.entity_id
_entity_poly.type
_entity_poly.pdbx_seq_one_letter_code
_entity_poly.pdbx_strand_id
1 'polypeptide(L)'
;MITLDTSLAEIKGIPPRFLKRLEKLKILTIKDLLWHFPSRYEDFSEILPISQLEPGQQTTVQGVIRDIKLKRSFRRRFVIVEARIADNSGEIKAVWFNQPYLLNTLRPGRMANFSGKVSVGEKEIYLSHPAYELIDRRLTQMGTPGLALTAS
;
A
#
# COMPACT_ATOMS: atom_id res chain seq x y z
N MET A 1 31.67 -16.51 2.01
CA MET A 1 30.99 -16.54 0.70
C MET A 1 29.52 -16.80 0.99
N ILE A 2 28.61 -15.98 0.48
CA ILE A 2 27.17 -16.14 0.74
C ILE A 2 26.61 -17.10 -0.32
N THR A 3 25.92 -18.15 0.11
CA THR A 3 25.32 -19.19 -0.75
C THR A 3 23.84 -19.33 -0.43
N LEU A 4 23.08 -20.01 -1.31
CA LEU A 4 21.63 -20.17 -1.12
C LEU A 4 21.26 -20.87 0.20
N ASP A 5 22.12 -21.79 0.66
CA ASP A 5 21.92 -22.52 1.91
C ASP A 5 22.42 -21.77 3.16
N THR A 6 22.98 -20.56 2.99
CA THR A 6 23.43 -19.74 4.12
C THR A 6 22.23 -19.40 5.01
N SER A 7 22.38 -19.63 6.32
CA SER A 7 21.38 -19.28 7.32
C SER A 7 21.19 -17.77 7.40
N LEU A 8 19.94 -17.33 7.48
CA LEU A 8 19.62 -15.91 7.65
C LEU A 8 20.18 -15.35 8.97
N ALA A 9 20.41 -16.20 9.97
CA ALA A 9 21.02 -15.79 11.23
C ALA A 9 22.48 -15.33 11.10
N GLU A 10 23.18 -15.76 10.05
CA GLU A 10 24.57 -15.41 9.77
C GLU A 10 24.69 -14.10 8.96
N ILE A 11 23.56 -13.59 8.44
CA ILE A 11 23.54 -12.39 7.61
C ILE A 11 23.58 -11.14 8.49
N LYS A 12 24.69 -10.40 8.35
CA LYS A 12 24.79 -9.04 8.91
C LYS A 12 23.71 -8.14 8.31
N GLY A 13 22.88 -7.56 9.17
CA GLY A 13 21.80 -6.65 8.77
C GLY A 13 20.40 -7.16 9.10
N ILE A 14 20.23 -8.42 9.51
CA ILE A 14 18.94 -8.95 9.96
C ILE A 14 18.89 -8.92 11.51
N PRO A 15 18.03 -8.08 12.12
CA PRO A 15 17.91 -8.04 13.58
C PRO A 15 17.31 -9.33 14.13
N PRO A 16 17.67 -9.79 15.34
CA PRO A 16 17.15 -11.02 15.93
C PRO A 16 15.62 -11.11 16.01
N ARG A 17 14.93 -9.96 16.10
CA ARG A 17 13.46 -9.89 16.09
C ARG A 17 12.86 -10.30 14.73
N PHE A 18 13.58 -10.04 13.63
CA PHE A 18 13.17 -10.45 12.29
C PHE A 18 13.42 -11.94 12.07
N LEU A 19 14.55 -12.48 12.55
CA LEU A 19 14.85 -13.92 12.49
C LEU A 19 13.73 -14.76 13.14
N LYS A 20 13.30 -14.38 14.35
CA LYS A 20 12.17 -15.05 15.03
C LYS A 20 10.85 -14.99 14.26
N ARG A 21 10.64 -13.97 13.42
CA ARG A 21 9.44 -13.85 12.56
C ARG A 21 9.58 -14.73 11.32
N LEU A 22 10.75 -14.75 10.70
CA LEU A 22 11.08 -15.58 9.54
C LEU A 22 11.03 -17.07 9.90
N GLU A 23 11.55 -17.46 11.07
CA GLU A 23 11.44 -18.81 11.61
C GLU A 23 9.99 -19.27 11.74
N LYS A 24 9.08 -18.40 12.20
CA LYS A 24 7.63 -18.71 12.27
C LYS A 24 7.00 -18.94 10.89
N LEU A 25 7.58 -18.34 9.85
CA LEU A 25 7.21 -18.55 8.46
C LEU A 25 7.97 -19.74 7.82
N LYS A 26 8.78 -20.46 8.60
CA LYS A 26 9.69 -21.53 8.16
C LYS A 26 10.73 -21.08 7.12
N ILE A 27 11.13 -19.81 7.19
CA ILE A 27 12.15 -19.20 6.33
C ILE A 27 13.46 -19.14 7.11
N LEU A 28 14.41 -20.03 6.80
CA LEU A 28 15.65 -20.19 7.58
C LEU A 28 16.90 -19.84 6.76
N THR A 29 16.85 -20.05 5.44
CA THR A 29 17.96 -19.84 4.52
C THR A 29 17.67 -18.72 3.51
N ILE A 30 18.71 -18.27 2.81
CA ILE A 30 18.56 -17.33 1.68
C ILE A 30 17.65 -17.92 0.60
N LYS A 31 17.77 -19.22 0.32
CA LYS A 31 16.90 -19.93 -0.61
C LYS A 31 15.44 -19.81 -0.23
N ASP A 32 15.11 -20.09 1.04
CA ASP A 32 13.73 -20.01 1.52
C ASP A 32 13.17 -18.60 1.39
N LEU A 33 14.00 -17.58 1.65
CA LEU A 33 13.61 -16.18 1.55
C LEU A 33 13.33 -15.78 0.09
N LEU A 34 14.21 -16.18 -0.84
CA LEU A 34 14.05 -15.89 -2.27
C LEU A 34 12.85 -16.63 -2.88
N TRP A 35 12.53 -17.82 -2.37
CA TRP A 35 11.37 -18.61 -2.80
C TRP A 35 10.09 -18.30 -2.02
N HIS A 36 10.12 -17.36 -1.08
CA HIS A 36 8.95 -16.91 -0.36
C HIS A 36 8.22 -15.81 -1.15
N PHE A 37 7.43 -16.24 -2.13
CA PHE A 37 6.63 -15.32 -2.94
C PHE A 37 5.50 -14.69 -2.12
N PRO A 38 5.16 -13.40 -2.38
CA PRO A 38 4.04 -12.76 -1.73
C PRO A 38 2.75 -13.51 -2.05
N SER A 39 1.96 -13.81 -1.01
CA SER A 39 0.67 -14.51 -1.14
C SER A 39 -0.41 -13.67 -1.82
N ARG A 40 -0.21 -12.36 -1.89
CA ARG A 40 -1.05 -11.41 -2.60
C ARG A 40 -0.16 -10.35 -3.25
N TYR A 41 -0.21 -10.27 -4.56
CA TYR A 41 0.31 -9.12 -5.30
C TYR A 41 -0.84 -8.11 -5.41
N GLU A 42 -0.66 -6.92 -4.86
CA GLU A 42 -1.61 -5.82 -5.06
C GLU A 42 -1.25 -5.13 -6.37
N ASP A 43 -2.13 -5.25 -7.36
CA ASP A 43 -1.95 -4.66 -8.66
C ASP A 43 -2.40 -3.19 -8.65
N PHE A 44 -1.45 -2.29 -8.89
CA PHE A 44 -1.68 -0.84 -9.02
C PHE A 44 -1.76 -0.39 -10.49
N SER A 45 -1.77 -1.32 -11.45
CA SER A 45 -1.62 -1.03 -12.88
C SER A 45 -2.85 -0.32 -13.48
N GLU A 46 -4.05 -0.61 -12.97
CA GLU A 46 -5.29 -0.01 -13.46
C GLU A 46 -5.74 1.15 -12.57
N ILE A 47 -5.35 2.36 -12.98
CA ILE A 47 -5.78 3.60 -12.34
C ILE A 47 -7.06 4.09 -13.04
N LEU A 48 -8.15 4.15 -12.29
CA LEU A 48 -9.41 4.72 -12.75
C LEU A 48 -9.60 6.15 -12.22
N PRO A 49 -10.21 7.05 -13.01
CA PRO A 49 -10.65 8.33 -12.50
C PRO A 49 -11.77 8.15 -11.46
N ILE A 50 -11.79 8.99 -10.44
CA ILE A 50 -12.74 8.92 -9.34
C ILE A 50 -14.20 8.93 -9.81
N SER A 51 -14.51 9.65 -10.89
CA SER A 51 -15.87 9.73 -11.45
C SER A 51 -16.39 8.41 -12.03
N GLN A 52 -15.53 7.44 -12.31
CA GLN A 52 -15.89 6.14 -12.90
C GLN A 52 -15.92 5.02 -11.85
N LEU A 53 -15.87 5.36 -10.57
CA LEU A 53 -15.83 4.36 -9.52
C LEU A 53 -17.20 3.72 -9.25
N GLU A 54 -17.24 2.39 -9.30
CA GLU A 54 -18.43 1.60 -9.03
C GLU A 54 -18.32 0.85 -7.70
N PRO A 55 -19.40 0.76 -6.90
CA PRO A 55 -19.41 -0.05 -5.69
C PRO A 55 -19.04 -1.53 -5.93
N GLY A 56 -18.20 -2.07 -5.05
CA GLY A 56 -17.85 -3.49 -5.04
C GLY A 56 -16.58 -3.83 -5.83
N GLN A 57 -16.11 -2.94 -6.71
CA GLN A 57 -14.91 -3.17 -7.50
C GLN A 57 -13.62 -3.00 -6.68
N GLN A 58 -12.59 -3.75 -7.07
CA GLN A 58 -11.22 -3.54 -6.63
C GLN A 58 -10.53 -2.67 -7.69
N THR A 59 -10.02 -1.50 -7.30
CA THR A 59 -9.43 -0.55 -8.26
C THR A 59 -8.38 0.32 -7.61
N THR A 60 -7.55 0.96 -8.44
CA THR A 60 -6.62 1.99 -8.02
C THR A 60 -7.13 3.37 -8.43
N VAL A 61 -6.92 4.36 -7.57
CA VAL A 61 -7.11 5.78 -7.89
C VAL A 61 -5.83 6.54 -7.60
N GLN A 62 -5.54 7.55 -8.41
CA GLN A 62 -4.45 8.47 -8.17
C GLN A 62 -5.01 9.84 -7.84
N GLY A 63 -4.57 10.45 -6.75
CA GLY A 63 -5.06 11.77 -6.40
C GLY A 63 -4.26 12.46 -5.31
N VAL A 64 -4.58 13.74 -5.13
CA VAL A 64 -4.01 14.59 -4.08
C VAL A 64 -4.83 14.44 -2.81
N ILE A 65 -4.14 14.25 -1.69
CA ILE A 65 -4.76 14.23 -0.37
C ILE A 65 -5.19 15.66 -0.02
N ARG A 66 -6.50 15.89 0.10
CA ARG A 66 -7.08 17.20 0.47
C ARG A 66 -7.15 17.40 1.97
N ASP A 67 -7.56 16.36 2.68
CA ASP A 67 -7.72 16.37 4.14
C ASP A 67 -7.46 14.96 4.69
N ILE A 68 -7.02 14.88 5.95
CA ILE A 68 -6.94 13.62 6.69
C ILE A 68 -7.28 13.86 8.16
N LYS A 69 -8.10 12.99 8.73
CA LYS A 69 -8.54 13.10 10.12
C LYS A 69 -8.68 11.77 10.80
N LEU A 70 -8.54 11.81 12.12
CA LEU A 70 -8.83 10.69 13.01
C LEU A 70 -10.14 10.93 13.72
N LYS A 71 -11.06 9.98 13.61
CA LYS A 71 -12.28 9.91 14.38
C LYS A 71 -12.18 8.77 15.38
N ARG A 72 -12.57 9.04 16.63
CA ARG A 72 -12.77 8.00 17.63
C ARG A 72 -14.20 7.49 17.49
N SER A 73 -14.37 6.17 17.39
CA SER A 73 -15.72 5.62 17.44
C SER A 73 -16.24 5.72 18.86
N PHE A 74 -17.34 6.44 19.06
CA PHE A 74 -17.95 6.60 20.39
C PHE A 74 -18.56 5.29 20.91
N ARG A 75 -19.00 4.41 20.00
CA ARG A 75 -19.65 3.13 20.35
C ARG A 75 -18.69 1.94 20.41
N ARG A 76 -17.53 2.02 19.75
CA ARG A 76 -16.59 0.89 19.65
C ARG A 76 -15.18 1.37 19.98
N ARG A 77 -14.38 0.57 20.70
CA ARG A 77 -13.01 0.91 21.12
C ARG A 77 -11.99 0.85 19.96
N PHE A 78 -12.29 1.53 18.84
CA PHE A 78 -11.37 1.65 17.71
C PHE A 78 -11.36 3.07 17.13
N VAL A 79 -10.29 3.37 16.41
CA VAL A 79 -10.13 4.64 15.69
C VAL A 79 -10.35 4.45 14.20
N ILE A 80 -10.87 5.48 13.54
CA ILE A 80 -11.09 5.55 12.11
C ILE A 80 -10.21 6.67 11.57
N VAL A 81 -9.38 6.38 10.58
CA VAL A 81 -8.68 7.39 9.80
C VAL A 81 -9.42 7.56 8.49
N GLU A 82 -9.78 8.80 8.17
CA GLU A 82 -10.44 9.17 6.91
C GLU A 82 -9.55 10.17 6.18
N ALA A 83 -9.19 9.86 4.94
CA ALA A 83 -8.54 10.82 4.03
C ALA A 83 -9.49 11.17 2.88
N ARG A 84 -9.53 12.44 2.48
CA ARG A 84 -10.18 12.87 1.24
C ARG A 84 -9.14 12.95 0.13
N ILE A 85 -9.41 12.26 -0.96
CA ILE A 85 -8.52 12.15 -2.12
C ILE A 85 -9.26 12.77 -3.30
N ALA A 86 -8.63 13.72 -3.97
CA ALA A 86 -9.20 14.39 -5.12
C ALA A 86 -8.30 14.24 -6.35
N ASP A 87 -8.94 14.00 -7.49
CA ASP A 87 -8.33 14.06 -8.81
C ASP A 87 -9.04 15.14 -9.65
N ASN A 88 -8.85 15.12 -10.98
CA ASN A 88 -9.51 16.07 -11.87
C ASN A 88 -10.99 15.75 -12.12
N SER A 89 -11.44 14.54 -11.78
CA SER A 89 -12.78 14.04 -12.06
C SER A 89 -13.72 14.09 -10.85
N GLY A 90 -13.18 14.09 -9.63
CA GLY A 90 -13.97 14.14 -8.42
C GLY A 90 -13.16 13.98 -7.13
N GLU A 91 -13.87 13.67 -6.05
CA GLU A 91 -13.31 13.41 -4.73
C GLU A 91 -13.89 12.13 -4.14
N ILE A 92 -13.06 11.33 -3.49
CA ILE A 92 -13.47 10.12 -2.77
C ILE A 92 -12.81 10.06 -1.39
N LYS A 93 -13.46 9.36 -0.46
CA LYS A 93 -12.87 9.03 0.84
C LYS A 93 -12.08 7.73 0.77
N ALA A 94 -10.94 7.69 1.44
CA ALA A 94 -10.28 6.46 1.85
C ALA A 94 -10.38 6.30 3.37
N VAL A 95 -10.69 5.09 3.83
CA VAL A 95 -11.01 4.79 5.22
C VAL A 95 -10.19 3.62 5.74
N TRP A 96 -9.52 3.81 6.88
CA TRP A 96 -8.77 2.78 7.58
C TRP A 96 -9.21 2.66 9.04
N PHE A 97 -9.39 1.44 9.54
CA PHE A 97 -9.62 1.20 10.97
C PHE A 97 -8.30 0.90 11.69
N ASN A 98 -8.12 1.49 12.88
CA ASN A 98 -6.97 1.23 13.76
C ASN A 98 -5.59 1.52 13.15
N GLN A 99 -5.50 2.48 12.22
CA GLN A 99 -4.23 2.87 11.59
C GLN A 99 -3.87 4.35 11.82
N PRO A 100 -3.73 4.81 13.08
CA PRO A 100 -3.49 6.23 13.39
C PRO A 100 -2.15 6.76 12.83
N TYR A 101 -1.18 5.88 12.57
CA TYR A 101 0.12 6.24 12.01
C TYR A 101 0.02 6.91 10.62
N LEU A 102 -1.08 6.68 9.91
CA LEU A 102 -1.32 7.26 8.59
C LEU A 102 -1.40 8.79 8.62
N LEU A 103 -1.81 9.41 9.73
CA LEU A 103 -1.81 10.87 9.88
C LEU A 103 -0.42 11.49 9.69
N ASN A 104 0.63 10.73 10.00
CA ASN A 104 2.00 11.20 9.87
C ASN A 104 2.54 11.02 8.44
N THR A 105 1.94 10.13 7.67
CA THR A 105 2.44 9.70 6.35
C THR A 105 1.65 10.36 5.22
N LEU A 106 0.32 10.29 5.30
CA LEU A 106 -0.64 10.79 4.32
C LEU A 106 -1.01 12.25 4.59
N ARG A 107 -0.04 13.16 4.43
CA ARG A 107 -0.24 14.60 4.67
C ARG A 107 -1.01 15.27 3.52
N PRO A 108 -1.84 16.29 3.81
CA PRO A 108 -2.47 17.11 2.77
C PRO A 108 -1.46 17.68 1.76
N GLY A 109 -1.87 17.78 0.50
CA GLY A 109 -1.05 18.29 -0.61
C GLY A 109 -0.12 17.25 -1.26
N ARG A 110 0.01 16.05 -0.68
CA ARG A 110 0.78 14.95 -1.30
C ARG A 110 -0.06 14.20 -2.32
N MET A 111 0.59 13.75 -3.39
CA MET A 111 0.02 12.86 -4.40
C MET A 111 0.30 11.41 -4.01
N ALA A 112 -0.69 10.52 -4.18
CA ALA A 112 -0.52 9.10 -3.95
C ALA A 112 -1.46 8.27 -4.84
N ASN A 113 -1.05 7.03 -5.09
CA ASN A 113 -1.94 5.97 -5.56
C ASN A 113 -2.62 5.33 -4.35
N PHE A 114 -3.90 4.99 -4.47
CA PHE A 114 -4.67 4.27 -3.48
C PHE A 114 -5.38 3.09 -4.15
N SER A 115 -5.00 1.87 -3.80
CA SER A 115 -5.60 0.64 -4.35
C SER A 115 -6.43 -0.05 -3.29
N GLY A 116 -7.70 -0.30 -3.57
CA GLY A 116 -8.60 -0.91 -2.61
C GLY A 116 -9.97 -1.20 -3.16
N LYS A 117 -10.81 -1.80 -2.31
CA LYS A 117 -12.19 -2.08 -2.65
C LYS A 117 -13.06 -0.83 -2.46
N VAL A 118 -13.80 -0.46 -3.50
CA VAL A 118 -14.85 0.56 -3.41
C VAL A 118 -16.02 -0.02 -2.62
N SER A 119 -16.34 0.61 -1.50
CA SER A 119 -17.38 0.20 -0.56
C SER A 119 -18.41 1.30 -0.41
N VAL A 120 -19.64 0.93 -0.02
CA VAL A 120 -20.74 1.87 0.17
C VAL A 120 -20.79 2.29 1.63
N GLY A 121 -20.70 3.60 1.88
CA GLY A 121 -20.98 4.19 3.18
C GLY A 121 -22.42 4.70 3.26
N GLU A 122 -22.79 5.34 4.37
CA GLU A 122 -24.17 5.85 4.55
C GLU A 122 -24.57 6.93 3.53
N LYS A 123 -23.61 7.70 3.01
CA LYS A 123 -23.88 8.87 2.13
C LYS A 123 -23.11 8.86 0.82
N GLU A 124 -22.00 8.15 0.76
CA GLU A 124 -21.09 8.15 -0.39
C GLU A 124 -20.31 6.84 -0.45
N ILE A 125 -19.71 6.56 -1.61
CA ILE A 125 -18.75 5.48 -1.76
C ILE A 125 -17.39 5.87 -1.17
N TYR A 126 -16.61 4.88 -0.75
CA TYR A 126 -15.28 5.08 -0.20
C TYR A 126 -14.37 3.88 -0.49
N LEU A 127 -13.07 4.10 -0.50
CA LEU A 127 -12.08 3.02 -0.53
C LEU A 127 -11.88 2.46 0.87
N SER A 128 -12.15 1.16 1.05
CA SER A 128 -12.01 0.47 2.33
C SER A 128 -10.62 -0.17 2.45
N HIS A 129 -9.88 0.25 3.49
CA HIS A 129 -8.50 -0.15 3.76
C HIS A 129 -7.60 -0.18 2.53
N PRO A 130 -7.58 0.90 1.71
CA PRO A 130 -6.75 0.86 0.52
C PRO A 130 -5.28 0.84 0.92
N ALA A 131 -4.50 0.05 0.20
CA ALA A 131 -3.06 0.23 0.17
C ALA A 131 -2.75 1.57 -0.50
N TYR A 132 -1.61 2.16 -0.14
CA TYR A 132 -1.22 3.45 -0.68
C TYR A 132 0.25 3.45 -1.07
N GLU A 133 0.55 4.21 -2.11
CA GLU A 133 1.90 4.49 -2.56
C GLU A 133 2.06 5.99 -2.77
N LEU A 134 2.96 6.61 -2.01
CA LEU A 134 3.25 8.03 -2.14
C LEU A 134 4.06 8.28 -3.41
N ILE A 135 3.56 9.13 -4.29
CA ILE A 135 4.27 9.48 -5.52
C ILE A 135 5.28 10.57 -5.16
N ASP A 136 6.55 10.18 -5.07
CA ASP A 136 7.63 11.15 -4.88
C ASP A 136 7.92 11.84 -6.21
N ARG A 137 7.83 13.18 -6.22
CA ARG A 137 7.96 14.01 -7.42
C ARG A 137 9.34 13.91 -8.08
N ARG A 138 10.32 13.28 -7.41
CA ARG A 138 11.67 13.01 -7.93
C ARG A 138 11.79 11.80 -8.85
N LEU A 139 10.88 10.83 -8.80
CA LEU A 139 11.00 9.60 -9.60
C LEU A 139 10.33 9.69 -10.98
N THR A 140 9.41 10.64 -11.19
CA THR A 140 8.69 10.80 -12.47
C THR A 140 9.57 11.31 -13.62
N GLN A 141 10.83 11.71 -13.37
CA GLN A 141 11.80 12.01 -14.43
C GLN A 141 12.71 10.83 -14.83
N MET A 142 12.67 9.72 -14.10
CA MET A 142 13.31 8.49 -14.55
C MET A 142 12.23 7.62 -15.17
N GLY A 143 11.96 7.86 -16.46
CA GLY A 143 11.31 6.85 -17.28
C GLY A 143 12.03 5.53 -17.06
N THR A 144 11.28 4.49 -16.73
CA THR A 144 11.71 3.11 -16.63
C THR A 144 12.71 2.82 -17.77
N PRO A 145 14.01 2.60 -17.51
CA PRO A 145 14.88 2.07 -18.54
C PRO A 145 14.33 0.68 -18.84
N GLY A 146 13.85 0.50 -20.07
CA GLY A 146 13.02 -0.62 -20.47
C GLY A 146 13.54 -1.98 -20.01
N LEU A 147 12.59 -2.83 -19.64
CA LEU A 147 12.63 -4.25 -19.97
C LEU A 147 12.79 -4.39 -21.49
N ALA A 148 14.01 -4.17 -21.99
CA ALA A 148 14.42 -4.67 -23.28
C ALA A 148 14.80 -6.14 -23.06
N LEU A 149 13.84 -6.99 -23.43
CA LEU A 149 14.08 -8.38 -23.81
C LEU A 149 15.39 -8.48 -24.59
N THR A 150 16.40 -9.16 -24.01
CA THR A 150 17.51 -9.68 -24.80
C THR A 150 17.24 -11.16 -25.03
N ALA A 151 16.54 -11.42 -26.13
CA ALA A 151 16.58 -12.70 -26.81
C ALA A 151 17.39 -12.50 -28.09
N SER A 152 18.61 -13.02 -28.11
CA SER A 152 19.34 -13.60 -29.25
C SER A 152 20.69 -14.10 -28.75
#